data_AF-A0A844TLB6-F1
#
_entry.id   AF-A0A844TLB6-F1
#
_cell.length_a   1.000
_cell.length_b   1.000
_cell.length_c   1.000
_cell.angle_alpha   90.00
_cell.angle_beta   90.00
_cell.angle_gamma   90.00
#
_symmetry.space_group_name_H-M   'P 1'
#
loop_
_entity.id
_entity.type
_entity.pdbx_description
1 polymer ?
#
loop_
_entity_poly.entity_id
_entity_poly.type
_entity_poly.pdbx_seq_one_letter_code
_entity_poly.pdbx_strand_id
1 'polypeptide(L)'
;MTRTHKRDIVATTNRSGLWRAVAGWAVWAVGFTALYVAHSLACRYVGGAGIAPLPASGVGVSLLWLWAAFVAANGVLVALSYRRWRSSRAASSTEPEAGHFIAKLVFGLDISAMCAMLATGIPVFMLPACLP
;
A
#
# COMPACT_ATOMS: atom_id res chain seq x y z
N MET A 1 -14.45 28.27 -29.58
CA MET A 1 -14.91 27.32 -28.55
C MET A 1 -13.91 26.16 -28.29
N THR A 2 -12.60 26.40 -28.40
CA THR A 2 -11.56 25.33 -28.28
C THR A 2 -10.73 25.41 -26.99
N ARG A 3 -10.95 26.44 -26.15
CA ARG A 3 -10.13 26.71 -24.95
C ARG A 3 -10.62 25.98 -23.69
N THR A 4 -11.89 25.59 -23.64
CA THR A 4 -12.49 24.84 -22.52
C THR A 4 -12.08 23.38 -22.55
N HIS A 5 -12.16 22.73 -23.72
CA HIS A 5 -11.82 21.31 -23.90
C HIS A 5 -10.37 20.96 -23.52
N LYS A 6 -9.42 21.88 -23.70
CA LYS A 6 -8.02 21.67 -23.32
C LYS A 6 -7.80 21.72 -21.80
N ARG A 7 -8.61 22.48 -21.05
CA ARG A 7 -8.52 22.54 -19.58
C ARG A 7 -9.06 21.29 -18.92
N ASP A 8 -10.15 20.74 -19.46
CA ASP A 8 -10.81 19.56 -18.90
C ASP A 8 -9.95 18.30 -19.04
N ILE A 9 -9.21 18.16 -20.16
CA ILE A 9 -8.27 17.06 -20.39
C ILE A 9 -7.07 17.17 -19.44
N VAL A 10 -6.55 18.37 -19.19
CA VAL A 10 -5.43 18.57 -18.25
C VAL A 10 -5.86 18.29 -16.82
N ALA A 11 -7.06 18.74 -16.41
CA ALA A 11 -7.58 18.51 -15.06
C ALA A 11 -7.85 17.03 -14.76
N THR A 12 -8.42 16.28 -15.71
CA THR A 12 -8.65 14.84 -15.59
C THR A 12 -7.36 14.04 -15.56
N THR A 13 -6.39 14.38 -16.40
CA THR A 13 -5.05 13.75 -16.40
C THR A 13 -4.34 13.97 -15.06
N ASN A 14 -4.41 15.19 -14.51
CA ASN A 14 -3.74 15.53 -13.25
C ASN A 14 -4.40 14.85 -12.03
N ARG A 15 -5.74 14.78 -11.98
CA ARG A 15 -6.45 13.97 -10.98
C ARG A 15 -6.07 12.51 -11.04
N SER A 16 -5.91 11.97 -12.26
CA SER A 16 -5.61 10.55 -12.48
C SER A 16 -4.20 10.14 -12.01
N GLY A 17 -3.24 11.07 -12.03
CA GLY A 17 -1.88 10.85 -11.53
C GLY A 17 -1.80 10.95 -10.01
N LEU A 18 -2.49 11.95 -9.44
CA LEU A 18 -2.44 12.22 -8.00
C LEU A 18 -3.06 11.11 -7.16
N TRP A 19 -4.22 10.55 -7.58
CA TRP A 19 -4.84 9.47 -6.79
C TRP A 19 -3.95 8.22 -6.72
N ARG A 20 -3.18 7.91 -7.78
CA ARG A 20 -2.26 6.76 -7.78
C ARG A 20 -1.11 6.97 -6.81
N ALA A 21 -0.57 8.19 -6.72
CA ALA A 21 0.49 8.53 -5.78
C ALA A 21 0.08 8.32 -4.31
N VAL A 22 -1.22 8.51 -4.01
CA VAL A 22 -1.76 8.37 -2.66
C VAL A 22 -2.30 6.96 -2.39
N ALA A 23 -2.61 6.18 -3.43
CA ALA A 23 -3.26 4.87 -3.29
C ALA A 23 -2.44 3.88 -2.45
N GLY A 24 -1.14 3.74 -2.71
CA GLY A 24 -0.27 2.83 -1.93
C GLY A 24 -0.27 3.19 -0.44
N TRP A 25 -0.09 4.47 -0.12
CA TRP A 25 -0.12 4.97 1.26
C TRP A 25 -1.49 4.83 1.94
N ALA A 26 -2.58 5.01 1.19
CA ALA A 26 -3.93 4.79 1.71
C ALA A 26 -4.17 3.31 2.03
N VAL A 27 -3.75 2.40 1.14
CA VAL A 27 -3.84 0.95 1.36
C VAL A 27 -3.00 0.56 2.58
N TRP A 28 -1.78 1.09 2.70
CA TRP A 28 -0.94 0.90 3.88
C TRP A 28 -1.63 1.39 5.17
N ALA A 29 -2.16 2.61 5.18
CA ALA A 29 -2.79 3.19 6.37
C ALA A 29 -4.02 2.38 6.82
N VAL A 30 -4.86 1.94 5.86
CA VAL A 30 -6.01 1.07 6.14
C VAL A 30 -5.54 -0.29 6.66
N GLY A 31 -4.53 -0.89 6.02
CA GLY A 31 -3.98 -2.18 6.44
C GLY A 31 -3.36 -2.13 7.83
N PHE A 32 -2.57 -1.09 8.12
CA PHE A 32 -1.99 -0.83 9.43
C PHE A 32 -3.08 -0.70 10.50
N THR A 33 -4.09 0.14 10.26
CA THR A 33 -5.19 0.36 11.21
C THR A 33 -5.96 -0.94 11.47
N ALA A 34 -6.30 -1.68 10.41
CA ALA A 34 -7.03 -2.94 10.52
C ALA A 34 -6.24 -3.99 11.31
N LEU A 35 -4.96 -4.16 11.00
CA LEU A 35 -4.09 -5.11 11.70
C LEU A 35 -3.90 -4.73 13.16
N TYR A 36 -3.68 -3.45 13.45
CA TYR A 36 -3.46 -2.98 14.82
C TYR A 36 -4.71 -3.10 15.69
N VAL A 37 -5.88 -2.75 15.15
CA VAL A 37 -7.17 -2.93 15.83
C VAL A 37 -7.46 -4.40 16.04
N ALA A 38 -7.28 -5.26 15.04
CA ALA A 38 -7.49 -6.70 15.16
C ALA A 38 -6.55 -7.32 16.21
N HIS A 39 -5.27 -6.92 16.22
CA HIS A 39 -4.29 -7.35 17.21
C HIS A 39 -4.68 -6.90 18.64
N SER A 40 -5.17 -5.66 18.79
CA SER A 40 -5.67 -5.13 20.06
C SER A 40 -6.94 -5.86 20.55
N LEU A 41 -7.84 -6.22 19.63
CA LEU A 41 -9.05 -6.99 19.96
C LEU A 41 -8.71 -8.44 20.32
N ALA A 42 -7.72 -9.04 19.66
CA ALA A 42 -7.23 -10.38 20.00
C ALA A 42 -6.83 -10.47 21.49
N CYS A 43 -6.20 -9.43 22.04
CA CYS A 43 -5.93 -9.35 23.48
C CYS A 43 -7.17 -9.45 24.36
N ARG A 44 -8.23 -8.72 24.00
CA ARG A 44 -9.45 -8.65 24.81
C ARG A 44 -10.25 -9.95 24.77
N TYR A 45 -10.29 -10.61 23.62
CA TYR A 45 -11.15 -11.78 23.41
C TYR A 45 -10.46 -13.13 23.63
N VAL A 46 -9.14 -13.23 23.45
CA VAL A 46 -8.38 -14.47 23.70
C VAL A 46 -7.98 -14.60 25.19
N GLY A 47 -8.27 -13.58 26.00
CA GLY A 47 -8.24 -13.68 27.46
C GLY A 47 -6.86 -13.95 28.01
N GLY A 48 -5.89 -13.05 27.77
CA GLY A 48 -4.56 -13.08 28.40
C GLY A 48 -3.77 -14.38 28.22
N ALA A 49 -4.18 -15.26 27.29
CA ALA A 49 -3.60 -16.58 27.10
C ALA A 49 -2.27 -16.47 26.36
N GLY A 50 -1.25 -16.09 27.12
CA GLY A 50 0.11 -16.54 26.94
C GLY A 50 0.97 -15.69 26.00
N ILE A 51 2.25 -15.71 26.34
CA ILE A 51 3.44 -15.17 25.68
C ILE A 51 3.67 -15.79 24.28
N ALA A 52 2.66 -16.47 23.72
CA ALA A 52 2.75 -17.18 22.47
C ALA A 52 2.63 -16.21 21.29
N PRO A 53 3.41 -16.40 20.21
CA PRO A 53 3.24 -15.62 18.99
C PRO A 53 1.82 -15.82 18.43
N LEU A 54 1.17 -14.74 17.96
CA LEU A 54 -0.18 -14.77 17.41
C LEU A 54 -0.49 -15.91 16.41
N PRO A 55 0.43 -16.35 15.51
CA PRO A 55 0.13 -17.34 14.46
C PRO A 55 -0.38 -18.68 14.98
N ALA A 56 -0.13 -19.02 16.25
CA ALA A 56 -0.60 -20.26 16.87
C ALA A 56 -2.09 -20.25 17.25
N SER A 57 -2.77 -19.11 17.10
CA SER A 57 -4.21 -18.96 17.34
C SER A 57 -4.98 -18.90 16.02
N GLY A 58 -6.25 -19.35 16.01
CA GLY A 58 -7.13 -19.18 14.84
C GLY A 58 -7.27 -17.72 14.39
N VAL A 59 -7.15 -16.77 15.33
CA VAL A 59 -7.14 -15.33 15.07
C VAL A 59 -5.86 -14.90 14.33
N GLY A 60 -4.70 -15.46 14.69
CA GLY A 60 -3.43 -15.20 14.01
C GLY A 60 -3.44 -15.61 12.54
N VAL A 61 -4.09 -16.72 12.20
CA VAL A 61 -4.25 -17.17 10.81
C VAL A 61 -5.09 -16.16 10.02
N SER A 62 -6.21 -15.67 10.58
CA SER A 62 -7.02 -14.63 9.94
C SER A 62 -6.27 -13.31 9.75
N LEU A 63 -5.49 -12.87 10.75
CA LEU A 63 -4.63 -11.69 10.61
C LEU A 63 -3.56 -11.89 9.53
N LEU A 64 -2.97 -13.09 9.44
CA LEU A 64 -1.96 -13.40 8.43
C LEU A 64 -2.54 -13.30 7.01
N TRP A 65 -3.74 -13.84 6.78
CA TRP A 65 -4.44 -13.71 5.50
C TRP A 65 -4.79 -12.26 5.18
N LEU A 66 -5.25 -11.50 6.18
CA LEU A 66 -5.55 -10.07 6.01
C LEU A 66 -4.28 -9.29 5.63
N TRP A 67 -3.17 -9.50 6.34
CA TRP A 67 -1.89 -8.90 6.03
C TRP A 67 -1.41 -9.29 4.62
N ALA A 68 -1.47 -10.58 4.27
CA ALA A 68 -1.11 -11.07 2.96
C ALA A 68 -1.93 -10.42 1.85
N ALA A 69 -3.23 -10.16 2.07
CA ALA A 69 -4.08 -9.44 1.12
C ALA A 69 -3.62 -7.98 0.91
N PHE A 70 -3.25 -7.27 1.99
CA PHE A 70 -2.72 -5.90 1.89
C PHE A 70 -1.33 -5.85 1.24
N VAL A 71 -0.48 -6.84 1.51
CA VAL A 71 0.83 -7.01 0.84
C VAL A 71 0.63 -7.27 -0.65
N ALA A 72 -0.30 -8.15 -1.02
CA ALA A 72 -0.64 -8.42 -2.42
C ALA A 72 -1.20 -7.17 -3.11
N ALA A 73 -2.07 -6.41 -2.46
CA ALA A 73 -2.62 -5.16 -3.00
C ALA A 73 -1.52 -4.12 -3.27
N ASN A 74 -0.60 -3.89 -2.33
CA ASN A 74 0.56 -3.03 -2.53
C ASN A 74 1.48 -3.56 -3.63
N GLY A 75 1.72 -4.88 -3.68
CA GLY A 75 2.51 -5.52 -4.73
C GLY A 75 1.93 -5.31 -6.13
N VAL A 76 0.60 -5.38 -6.27
CA VAL A 76 -0.09 -5.06 -7.53
C VAL A 76 0.11 -3.59 -7.91
N LEU A 77 -0.01 -2.65 -6.96
CA LEU A 77 0.23 -1.23 -7.22
C LEU A 77 1.68 -0.98 -7.68
N VAL A 78 2.66 -1.54 -6.98
CA VAL A 78 4.08 -1.47 -7.36
C VAL A 78 4.29 -2.04 -8.77
N ALA A 79 3.71 -3.20 -9.08
CA ALA A 79 3.84 -3.82 -10.39
C ALA A 79 3.23 -2.96 -11.51
N LEU A 80 2.07 -2.36 -11.27
CA LEU A 80 1.42 -1.45 -12.22
C LEU A 80 2.25 -0.18 -12.43
N SER A 81 2.78 0.41 -11.36
CA SER A 81 3.63 1.61 -11.41
C SER A 81 4.97 1.33 -12.07
N TYR A 82 5.56 0.16 -11.82
CA TYR A 82 6.77 -0.31 -12.50
C TYR A 82 6.55 -0.48 -14.01
N ARG A 83 5.45 -1.14 -14.42
CA ARG A 83 5.10 -1.29 -15.85
C ARG A 83 4.96 0.06 -16.54
N ARG A 84 4.31 1.02 -15.88
CA ARG A 84 4.09 2.38 -16.40
C ARG A 84 5.39 3.19 -16.50
N TRP A 85 6.25 3.07 -15.49
CA TRP A 85 7.58 3.67 -15.51
C TRP A 85 8.44 3.06 -16.63
N ARG A 86 8.44 1.73 -16.79
CA ARG A 86 9.17 1.04 -17.86
C ARG A 86 8.67 1.44 -19.26
N SER A 87 7.36 1.52 -19.45
CA SER A 87 6.80 1.94 -20.75
C SER A 87 7.15 3.40 -21.08
N SER A 88 7.14 4.30 -20.09
CA SER A 88 7.57 5.69 -20.29
C SER A 88 9.06 5.80 -20.65
N ARG A 89 9.88 4.87 -20.17
CA ARG A 89 11.32 4.79 -20.46
C ARG A 89 11.61 4.33 -21.90
N ALA A 90 10.74 3.49 -22.45
CA ALA A 90 10.85 3.01 -23.83
C ALA A 90 10.34 4.02 -24.87
N ALA A 91 9.47 4.96 -24.47
CA ALA A 91 8.89 5.99 -25.31
C ALA A 91 9.73 7.29 -25.40
N SER A 92 11.03 7.23 -25.05
CA SER A 92 11.89 8.39 -24.72
C SER A 92 12.20 9.37 -25.86
N SER A 93 11.55 9.27 -27.02
CA SER A 93 11.74 10.23 -28.13
C SER A 93 10.61 11.26 -28.26
N THR A 94 9.47 11.07 -27.60
CA THR A 94 8.25 11.89 -27.85
C THR A 94 7.46 12.31 -26.62
N GLU A 95 7.72 11.79 -25.41
CA GLU A 95 7.03 12.24 -24.19
C GLU A 95 7.73 13.40 -23.47
N PRO A 96 6.99 14.34 -22.86
CA PRO A 96 7.55 15.40 -22.03
C PRO A 96 8.22 14.83 -20.77
N GLU A 97 9.44 15.29 -20.45
CA GLU A 97 10.24 14.86 -19.27
C GLU A 97 9.45 14.79 -17.96
N ALA A 98 8.46 15.69 -17.79
CA ALA A 98 7.59 15.74 -16.63
C ALA A 98 6.79 14.42 -16.40
N GLY A 99 6.37 13.73 -17.45
CA GLY A 99 5.64 12.46 -17.34
C GLY A 99 6.51 11.33 -16.79
N HIS A 100 7.76 11.27 -17.23
CA HIS A 100 8.73 10.28 -16.75
C HIS A 100 9.06 10.48 -15.26
N PHE A 101 9.26 11.74 -14.85
CA PHE A 101 9.51 12.09 -13.45
C PHE A 101 8.35 11.69 -12.53
N ILE A 102 7.11 12.00 -12.91
CA ILE A 102 5.92 11.62 -12.15
C ILE A 102 5.80 10.10 -12.05
N ALA A 103 6.04 9.35 -13.14
CA ALA A 103 6.00 7.89 -13.11
C ALA A 103 7.04 7.28 -12.16
N LYS A 104 8.26 7.84 -12.15
CA LYS A 104 9.33 7.43 -11.22
C LYS A 104 8.98 7.75 -9.76
N LEU A 105 8.39 8.93 -9.49
CA LEU A 105 7.94 9.31 -8.16
C LEU A 105 6.85 8.38 -7.63
N VAL A 106 5.82 8.11 -8.44
CA VAL A 106 4.71 7.21 -8.06
C VAL A 106 5.25 5.81 -7.76
N PHE A 107 6.15 5.29 -8.59
CA PHE A 107 6.80 4.01 -8.33
C PHE A 107 7.58 4.00 -7.00
N GLY A 108 8.33 5.06 -6.72
CA GLY A 108 9.04 5.21 -5.45
C GLY A 108 8.10 5.26 -4.24
N LEU A 109 6.96 5.94 -4.36
CA LEU A 109 5.93 6.01 -3.31
C LEU A 109 5.23 4.66 -3.08
N ASP A 110 4.92 3.92 -4.14
CA ASP A 110 4.32 2.59 -4.00
C ASP A 110 5.30 1.59 -3.38
N ILE A 111 6.59 1.66 -3.74
CA ILE A 111 7.63 0.84 -3.10
C ILE A 111 7.73 1.19 -1.61
N SER A 112 7.76 2.48 -1.26
CA SER A 112 7.90 2.87 0.14
C SER A 112 6.69 2.44 0.98
N ALA A 113 5.47 2.52 0.42
CA ALA A 113 4.27 1.97 1.07
C ALA A 113 4.34 0.45 1.25
N MET A 114 4.84 -0.29 0.26
CA MET A 114 5.07 -1.74 0.36
C MET A 114 6.10 -2.08 1.44
N CYS A 115 7.23 -1.36 1.47
CA CYS A 115 8.25 -1.52 2.51
C CYS A 115 7.68 -1.20 3.89
N ALA A 116 6.89 -0.13 4.02
CA ALA A 116 6.22 0.22 5.27
C ALA A 116 5.26 -0.89 5.72
N MET A 117 4.48 -1.49 4.80
CA MET A 117 3.56 -2.59 5.10
C MET A 117 4.28 -3.82 5.66
N LEU A 118 5.45 -4.15 5.11
CA LEU A 118 6.30 -5.24 5.61
C LEU A 118 6.90 -4.89 6.98
N ALA A 119 7.48 -3.69 7.09
CA ALA A 119 8.13 -3.22 8.31
C ALA A 119 7.16 -3.10 9.49
N THR A 120 5.91 -2.70 9.26
CA THR A 120 4.89 -2.63 10.31
C THR A 120 4.18 -3.96 10.53
N GLY A 121 4.02 -4.79 9.50
CA GLY A 121 3.31 -6.05 9.61
C GLY A 121 4.09 -7.15 10.32
N ILE A 122 5.40 -7.27 10.05
CA ILE A 122 6.24 -8.32 10.67
C ILE A 122 6.23 -8.24 12.20
N PRO A 123 6.45 -7.07 12.84
CA PRO A 123 6.39 -6.95 14.31
C PRO A 123 5.04 -7.37 14.90
N VAL A 124 3.92 -7.14 14.21
CA VAL A 124 2.57 -7.51 14.68
C VAL A 124 2.42 -9.04 14.86
N PHE A 125 3.20 -9.84 14.14
CA PHE A 125 3.19 -11.29 14.26
C PHE A 125 4.31 -11.84 15.16
N MET A 126 5.42 -11.11 15.32
CA MET A 126 6.52 -11.51 16.20
C MET A 126 6.26 -11.17 17.67
N LEU A 127 5.54 -10.09 17.93
CA LEU A 127 5.22 -9.66 19.28
C LEU A 127 3.98 -10.42 19.80
N PRO A 128 3.99 -10.87 21.06
CA PRO A 128 2.79 -11.39 21.69
C PRO A 128 1.73 -10.28 21.73
N ALA A 129 0.47 -10.65 21.58
CA ALA A 129 -0.63 -9.67 21.58
C ALA A 129 -0.61 -8.85 22.87
N CYS A 130 -0.38 -9.54 23.99
CA CYS A 130 -0.36 -8.94 25.32
C CYS A 130 0.93 -9.36 26.04
N LEU A 131 1.54 -8.40 26.72
CA LEU A 131 2.51 -8.68 27.78
C LEU A 131 1.74 -8.78 29.11
N PRO A 132 2.13 -9.69 30.02
CA PRO A 132 1.55 -9.76 31.37
C PRO A 132 1.81 -8.48 32.18
#